data_AF-A0A537R7C8-F1
#
_entry.id   AF-A0A537R7C8-F1
#
_cell.length_a   1.000
_cell.length_b   1.000
_cell.length_c   1.000
_cell.angle_alpha   90.00
_cell.angle_beta   90.00
_cell.angle_gamma   90.00
#
_symmetry.space_group_name_H-M   'P 1'
#
loop_
_entity.id
_entity.type
_entity.pdbx_description
1 polymer ?
#
loop_
_entity_poly.entity_id
_entity_poly.type
_entity_poly.pdbx_seq_one_letter_code
_entity_poly.pdbx_strand_id
1 'polypeptide(L)' 'TATMQGSLAYFGTYSINEADKTISFKTEGSTFPNSEGEVLKRIITNLTADELIYTNPATTTGARIEAVWKRVK' A
#
# COMPACT_ATOMS: atom_id res chain seq x y z
N THR A 1 16.35 17.97 0.73
CA THR A 1 15.87 16.57 0.82
C THR A 1 15.36 16.16 -0.55
N ALA A 2 15.82 15.03 -1.08
CA ALA A 2 15.55 14.61 -2.44
C ALA A 2 14.17 13.94 -2.54
N THR A 3 13.16 14.70 -2.95
CA THR A 3 11.84 14.17 -3.31
C THR A 3 11.84 13.92 -4.81
N MET A 4 12.04 12.67 -5.25
CA MET A 4 11.88 12.32 -6.66
C MET A 4 10.39 12.47 -7.01
N GLN A 5 10.07 13.43 -7.90
CA GLN A 5 8.70 13.62 -8.39
C GLN A 5 8.21 12.32 -9.03
N GLY A 6 7.12 11.76 -8.51
CA GLY A 6 6.50 10.54 -9.02
C GLY A 6 6.86 9.25 -8.29
N SER A 7 7.77 9.26 -7.30
CA SER A 7 8.02 8.10 -6.44
C SER A 7 7.37 8.28 -5.06
N LEU A 8 6.50 7.35 -4.70
CA LEU A 8 5.97 7.20 -3.34
C LEU A 8 6.55 5.92 -2.74
N ALA A 9 7.60 6.06 -1.94
CA ALA A 9 8.12 4.98 -1.12
C ALA A 9 7.85 5.29 0.35
N TYR A 10 7.32 4.30 1.07
CA TYR A 10 7.06 4.39 2.48
C TYR A 10 7.46 3.08 3.17
N PHE A 11 7.81 3.18 4.44
CA PHE A 11 8.08 2.04 5.30
C PHE A 11 7.37 2.20 6.64
N GLY A 12 7.17 1.08 7.33
CA GLY A 12 6.55 1.06 8.64
C GLY A 12 5.94 -0.31 8.92
N THR A 13 4.83 -0.31 9.63
CA THR A 13 4.13 -1.54 10.03
C THR A 13 2.93 -1.80 9.14
N TYR A 14 2.52 -3.06 9.03
CA TYR A 14 1.29 -3.43 8.34
C TYR A 14 0.41 -4.28 9.25
N SER A 15 -0.89 -4.19 9.03
CA SER A 15 -1.88 -5.03 9.69
C SER A 15 -2.86 -5.55 8.65
N ILE A 16 -3.17 -6.84 8.72
CA ILE A 16 -4.09 -7.50 7.82
C ILE A 16 -5.36 -7.78 8.60
N ASN A 17 -6.50 -7.38 8.05
CA ASN A 17 -7.80 -7.79 8.53
C ASN A 17 -8.39 -8.75 7.48
N GLU A 18 -8.40 -10.03 7.80
CA GLU A 18 -8.88 -11.09 6.90
C GLU A 18 -10.40 -11.07 6.74
N ALA A 19 -11.14 -10.67 7.78
CA ALA A 19 -12.61 -10.56 7.72
C ALA A 19 -13.05 -9.50 6.71
N ASP A 20 -12.36 -8.35 6.73
CA ASP A 20 -12.63 -7.23 5.83
C ASP A 20 -11.84 -7.30 4.51
N LYS A 21 -10.94 -8.29 4.36
CA LYS A 21 -9.98 -8.40 3.25
C LYS A 21 -9.24 -7.08 2.99
N THR A 22 -8.74 -6.47 4.06
CA THR A 22 -8.01 -5.20 3.97
C THR A 22 -6.62 -5.29 4.56
N ILE A 23 -5.69 -4.56 3.96
CA ILE A 23 -4.35 -4.32 4.49
C ILE A 23 -4.27 -2.85 4.87
N SER A 24 -3.88 -2.58 6.11
CA SER A 24 -3.58 -1.23 6.58
C SER A 24 -2.07 -1.09 6.73
N PHE A 25 -1.46 -0.24 5.93
CA PHE A 25 -0.06 0.12 6.07
C PHE A 25 0.04 1.39 6.92
N LYS A 26 0.69 1.29 8.08
CA LYS A 26 1.00 2.42 8.93
C LYS A 26 2.39 2.93 8.55
N THR A 27 2.42 4.11 7.94
CA THR A 27 3.64 4.72 7.47
C THR A 27 4.39 5.35 8.64
N GLU A 28 5.61 4.87 8.91
CA GLU A 28 6.51 5.45 9.91
C GLU A 28 7.45 6.48 9.28
N GLY A 29 7.84 6.27 8.02
CA GLY A 29 8.59 7.22 7.22
C GLY A 29 8.24 7.11 5.75
N SER A 30 8.26 8.23 5.04
CA SER A 30 7.84 8.31 3.65
C SER A 30 8.74 9.26 2.87
N THR A 31 9.06 8.93 1.63
CA THR A 31 9.69 9.88 0.70
C THR A 31 8.73 11.02 0.34
N PHE A 32 7.45 10.90 0.66
CA PHE A 32 6.44 11.94 0.52
C PHE A 32 6.00 12.43 1.92
N PRO A 33 6.41 13.64 2.35
CA PRO A 33 6.20 14.13 3.72
C PRO A 33 4.73 14.10 4.16
N ASN A 34 3.81 14.31 3.22
CA ASN A 34 2.38 14.35 3.53
C ASN A 34 1.80 12.98 3.92
N SER A 35 2.50 11.87 3.68
CA SER A 35 2.05 10.52 4.04
C SER A 35 2.79 9.95 5.24
N GLU A 36 3.68 10.71 5.88
CA GLU A 36 4.32 10.30 7.13
C GLU A 36 3.30 10.28 8.28
N GLY A 37 3.18 9.14 8.95
CA GLY A 37 2.18 8.91 10.00
C GLY A 37 0.78 8.53 9.51
N GLU A 38 0.54 8.50 8.19
CA GLU A 38 -0.75 8.12 7.63
C GLU A 38 -0.95 6.60 7.62
N VAL A 39 -2.22 6.19 7.75
CA VAL A 39 -2.65 4.80 7.57
C VAL A 39 -3.22 4.61 6.17
N LEU A 40 -2.46 3.95 5.32
CA LEU A 40 -2.80 3.66 3.95
C LEU A 40 -3.57 2.33 3.87
N LYS A 41 -4.89 2.41 3.64
CA LYS A 41 -5.73 1.22 3.48
C LYS A 41 -5.70 0.69 2.04
N ARG A 42 -5.61 -0.62 1.88
CA ARG A 42 -5.68 -1.36 0.60
C ARG A 42 -6.70 -2.49 0.72
N ILE A 43 -7.44 -2.74 -0.35
CA ILE A 43 -8.42 -3.82 -0.41
C ILE A 43 -7.78 -4.99 -1.15
N ILE A 44 -7.68 -6.14 -0.49
CA ILE A 44 -7.17 -7.38 -1.06
C ILE A 44 -8.21 -7.91 -2.05
N THR A 45 -7.84 -8.01 -3.32
CA THR A 45 -8.66 -8.64 -4.36
C THR A 45 -8.33 -10.11 -4.49
N ASN A 46 -7.06 -10.50 -4.28
CA ASN A 46 -6.63 -11.89 -4.29
C ASN A 46 -5.44 -12.10 -3.33
N LEU A 47 -5.43 -13.21 -2.61
CA LEU A 47 -4.32 -13.62 -1.74
C LEU A 47 -4.14 -15.13 -1.84
N THR A 48 -3.00 -15.57 -2.34
CA THR A 48 -2.59 -16.97 -2.43
C THR A 48 -1.22 -17.15 -1.76
N ALA A 49 -0.71 -18.38 -1.71
CA ALA A 49 0.63 -18.64 -1.19
C ALA A 49 1.70 -17.88 -1.98
N ASP A 50 1.55 -17.75 -3.31
CA ASP A 50 2.59 -17.21 -4.18
C ASP A 50 2.30 -15.78 -4.68
N GLU A 51 1.07 -15.30 -4.55
CA GLU A 51 0.62 -14.03 -5.12
C GLU A 51 -0.28 -13.24 -4.16
N LEU A 52 -0.05 -11.93 -4.10
CA LEU A 52 -0.92 -10.97 -3.41
C LEU A 52 -1.33 -9.88 -4.40
N ILE A 53 -2.64 -9.70 -4.58
CA ILE A 53 -3.22 -8.62 -5.38
C ILE A 53 -4.06 -7.75 -4.45
N TYR A 54 -3.79 -6.45 -4.47
CA TYR A 54 -4.61 -5.47 -3.77
C TYR A 54 -4.84 -4.23 -4.62
N THR A 55 -5.94 -3.54 -4.31
CA THR A 55 -6.31 -2.28 -4.94
C THR A 55 -6.29 -1.15 -3.93
N ASN A 56 -5.90 0.04 -4.38
CA ASN A 56 -6.04 1.26 -3.58
C ASN A 56 -7.42 1.87 -3.85
N PRO A 57 -8.34 1.90 -2.86
CA PRO A 57 -9.72 2.35 -3.07
C PRO A 57 -9.84 3.86 -3.34
N ALA A 58 -8.85 4.66 -2.94
CA ALA A 58 -8.85 6.10 -3.17
C ALA A 58 -7.43 6.60 -3.41
N THR A 59 -7.11 6.87 -4.68
CA THR A 59 -6.01 7.77 -5.00
C THR A 59 -6.59 9.18 -5.15
N THR A 60 -5.81 10.20 -4.80
CA THR A 60 -6.17 11.62 -4.97
C THR A 60 -6.52 11.98 -6.42
N THR A 61 -6.21 11.11 -7.38
CA THR A 61 -6.47 11.28 -8.82
C THR A 61 -7.70 10.49 -9.32
N GLY A 62 -8.40 9.75 -8.45
CA GLY A 62 -9.52 8.88 -8.86
C GLY A 62 -9.11 7.62 -9.64
N ALA A 63 -7.80 7.39 -9.80
CA ALA A 63 -7.27 6.21 -10.43
C ALA A 63 -7.34 5.01 -9.48
N ARG A 64 -7.92 3.90 -9.94
CA ARG A 64 -7.82 2.62 -9.24
C ARG A 64 -6.48 1.99 -9.59
N ILE A 65 -5.53 2.06 -8.67
CA ILE A 65 -4.23 1.41 -8.83
C ILE A 65 -4.34 0.01 -8.22
N GLU A 66 -4.12 -1.01 -9.05
CA GLU A 66 -3.94 -2.39 -8.62
C GLU A 66 -2.44 -2.70 -8.53
N ALA A 67 -2.05 -3.37 -7.46
CA ALA A 67 -0.70 -3.86 -7.26
C ALA A 67 -0.72 -5.39 -7.21
N VAL A 68 0.11 -6.01 -8.04
CA VAL A 68 0.31 -7.46 -8.12
C VAL A 68 1.70 -7.78 -7.59
N TRP A 69 1.75 -8.55 -6.50
CA TRP A 69 2.96 -8.97 -5.82
C TRP A 69 3.16 -10.46 -6.00
N LYS A 70 4.41 -10.85 -6.30
CA LYS A 70 4.81 -12.26 -6.35
C LYS A 70 5.78 -12.55 -5.22
N ARG A 71 5.61 -13.69 -4.57
CA ARG A 71 6.54 -14.19 -3.56
C ARG A 71 7.89 -14.46 -4.22
N VAL A 72 8.95 -13.85 -3.69
CA VAL A 72 10.33 -14.17 -4.08
C VAL A 72 10.71 -15.51 -3.44
N LYS A 73 11.39 -16.37 -4.19
CA LYS A 73 11.90 -17.67 -3.73
C LYS A 73 13.25 -17.53 -3.03
#